data_AF-A0A1I0BFK3-F1
#
_entry.id   AF-A0A1I0BFK3-F1
#
_cell.length_a   1.000
_cell.length_b   1.000
_cell.length_c   1.000
_cell.angle_alpha   90.00
_cell.angle_beta   90.00
_cell.angle_gamma   90.00
#
_symmetry.space_group_name_H-M   'P 1'
#
loop_
_entity.id
_entity.type
_entity.pdbx_description
1 polymer ?
#
loop_
_entity_poly.entity_id
_entity_poly.type
_entity_poly.pdbx_seq_one_letter_code
_entity_poly.pdbx_strand_id
1 'polypeptide(L)'
;FPGQNRVSKLVNNSSNYSIYALRKYPDGTLAEKIEKKNSVEYRSQFTPHALRVSLITAYIVDGRAPITVISKLVGHASLVMTIYYTKVGASKMRMEMAAAEKRALEQSHRRYEDLIIQKKIEEARPELIATDRAIMDQCLTPDWPSGAFQLMSIGICPMSGTKCSEGGHTLVERKTEAIYSPVPSGYLGSRNCPQCRFFITGPAFLGGLSAIANEIILEINVTREEYHELEEKRQILDDERYDAESSGQFFGQERTLKKITSAYEERAKKLDMLLTDLQHLYRLISQATELLISSETGQHQLIVSDNYVEMGMHLEEQSSEFRLLAEVCANAEIYESASASRARPLLSQMLDKLADTNGIAPAIFRLTEDQQLKAANQVVRLIMQVTQNNWHVADQLINGQITLEDLAGPLQLGDVRQEIESAMNASLKFSLGIESCNE
;
A
#
# COMPACT_ATOMS: atom_id res chain seq x y z
N PHE A 1 46.17 23.32 -26.07
CA PHE A 1 46.95 22.15 -25.63
C PHE A 1 46.10 20.90 -25.76
N PRO A 2 46.54 19.91 -26.54
CA PRO A 2 45.76 18.74 -26.96
C PRO A 2 45.65 17.72 -25.82
N GLY A 3 44.58 16.92 -25.79
CA GLY A 3 44.48 15.79 -24.85
C GLY A 3 43.11 15.24 -24.48
N GLN A 4 42.01 15.66 -25.13
CA GLN A 4 40.73 14.94 -25.05
C GLN A 4 40.72 13.86 -26.13
N ASN A 5 40.93 12.57 -25.80
CA ASN A 5 40.40 11.41 -26.57
C ASN A 5 40.85 10.00 -26.11
N ARG A 6 41.08 9.71 -24.82
CA ARG A 6 41.45 8.33 -24.44
C ARG A 6 40.86 7.70 -23.18
N VAL A 7 39.85 8.28 -22.55
CA VAL A 7 39.27 7.73 -21.30
C VAL A 7 37.79 7.30 -21.44
N SER A 8 37.16 7.48 -22.60
CA SER A 8 35.73 7.21 -22.80
C SER A 8 35.34 5.76 -23.14
N LYS A 9 36.28 4.79 -23.13
CA LYS A 9 35.99 3.39 -23.56
C LYS A 9 36.03 2.31 -22.49
N LEU A 10 36.24 2.64 -21.21
CA LEU A 10 36.30 1.64 -20.13
C LEU A 10 35.19 1.74 -19.07
N VAL A 11 34.23 2.66 -19.22
CA VAL A 11 33.33 3.06 -18.12
C VAL A 11 32.00 2.27 -18.07
N ASN A 12 31.69 1.41 -19.04
CA ASN A 12 30.34 0.82 -19.12
C ASN A 12 30.12 -0.57 -18.50
N ASN A 13 31.12 -1.27 -17.94
CA ASN A 13 30.93 -2.70 -17.63
C ASN A 13 31.30 -3.21 -16.23
N SER A 14 31.73 -2.39 -15.27
CA SER A 14 32.34 -2.92 -14.03
C SER A 14 31.63 -2.65 -12.71
N SER A 15 30.53 -1.90 -12.67
CA SER A 15 30.04 -1.35 -11.39
C SER A 15 28.97 -2.17 -10.64
N ASN A 16 28.40 -3.23 -11.23
CA ASN A 16 27.28 -3.96 -10.59
C ASN A 16 27.53 -5.47 -10.34
N TYR A 17 28.74 -5.99 -10.61
CA TYR A 17 28.86 -7.42 -10.88
C TYR A 17 29.35 -8.33 -9.74
N SER A 18 29.97 -7.88 -8.64
CA SER A 18 30.68 -8.87 -7.80
C SER A 18 29.82 -9.61 -6.76
N ILE A 19 28.76 -9.03 -6.18
CA ILE A 19 27.83 -9.80 -5.31
C ILE A 19 26.84 -10.62 -6.13
N TYR A 20 26.37 -10.11 -7.27
CA TYR A 20 25.54 -10.89 -8.19
C TYR A 20 26.33 -12.02 -8.88
N ALA A 21 27.64 -11.87 -9.11
CA ALA A 21 28.48 -12.95 -9.63
C ALA A 21 28.70 -14.09 -8.62
N LEU A 22 28.67 -13.82 -7.30
CA LEU A 22 28.70 -14.89 -6.29
C LEU A 22 27.48 -15.83 -6.41
N ARG A 23 26.35 -15.31 -6.92
CA ARG A 23 25.14 -16.09 -7.19
C ARG A 23 25.24 -16.92 -8.48
N LYS A 24 26.20 -16.60 -9.36
CA LYS A 24 26.40 -17.18 -10.69
C LYS A 24 27.36 -18.38 -10.71
N TYR A 25 28.11 -18.61 -9.62
CA TYR A 25 29.04 -19.73 -9.48
C TYR A 25 28.69 -20.55 -8.21
N PRO A 26 27.79 -21.54 -8.30
CA PRO A 26 27.37 -22.37 -7.16
C PRO A 26 28.51 -23.23 -6.58
N ASP A 27 29.63 -23.38 -7.30
CA ASP A 27 30.75 -24.25 -6.93
C ASP A 27 31.75 -23.59 -5.97
N GLY A 28 31.57 -22.31 -5.61
CA GLY A 28 32.38 -21.63 -4.59
C GLY A 28 33.83 -21.31 -4.96
N THR A 29 34.27 -21.60 -6.19
CA THR A 29 35.66 -21.40 -6.63
C THR A 29 35.93 -19.92 -6.98
N LEU A 30 36.28 -19.12 -5.97
CA LEU A 30 36.51 -17.66 -6.12
C LEU A 30 37.91 -17.27 -6.60
N ALA A 31 38.83 -18.24 -6.63
CA ALA A 31 40.20 -18.06 -7.10
C ALA A 31 40.71 -19.36 -7.73
N GLU A 32 41.45 -19.23 -8.82
CA GLU A 32 42.20 -20.31 -9.44
C GLU A 32 43.54 -20.48 -8.71
N LYS A 33 43.83 -21.71 -8.27
CA LYS A 33 45.13 -22.06 -7.68
C LYS A 33 46.14 -22.33 -8.78
N ILE A 34 47.22 -21.54 -8.82
CA ILE A 34 48.34 -21.70 -9.74
C ILE A 34 49.53 -22.22 -8.94
N GLU A 35 49.91 -23.47 -9.17
CA GLU A 35 51.10 -24.06 -8.53
C GLU A 35 52.36 -23.75 -9.35
N LYS A 36 53.31 -23.05 -8.74
CA LYS A 36 54.69 -22.88 -9.25
C LYS A 36 55.64 -23.77 -8.46
N LYS A 37 56.79 -24.12 -9.06
CA LYS A 37 57.79 -25.07 -8.52
C LYS A 37 58.14 -24.89 -7.04
N ASN A 38 58.08 -23.68 -6.47
CA ASN A 38 58.34 -23.39 -5.05
C ASN A 38 57.26 -22.50 -4.38
N SER A 39 56.10 -22.24 -5.00
CA SER A 39 55.07 -21.36 -4.42
C SER A 39 53.67 -21.62 -4.98
N VAL A 40 52.64 -21.49 -4.14
CA VAL A 40 51.24 -21.48 -4.59
C VAL A 40 50.79 -20.04 -4.74
N GLU A 41 50.30 -19.67 -5.92
CA GLU A 41 49.76 -18.35 -6.23
C GLU A 41 48.27 -18.48 -6.54
N TYR A 42 47.44 -17.60 -5.98
CA TYR A 42 46.00 -17.60 -6.22
C TYR A 42 45.63 -16.44 -7.15
N ARG A 43 44.92 -16.74 -8.24
CA ARG A 43 44.46 -15.73 -9.18
C ARG A 43 42.94 -15.64 -9.09
N SER A 44 42.44 -14.49 -8.62
CA SER A 44 41.00 -14.19 -8.65
C SER A 44 40.70 -13.21 -9.78
N GLN A 45 39.51 -13.36 -10.36
CA GLN A 45 38.94 -12.37 -11.27
C GLN A 45 38.49 -11.10 -10.53
N PHE A 46 38.35 -11.16 -9.20
CA PHE A 46 37.95 -10.03 -8.35
C PHE A 46 39.15 -9.44 -7.62
N THR A 47 39.33 -8.13 -7.72
CA THR A 47 40.35 -7.42 -6.95
C THR A 47 39.82 -7.08 -5.54
N PRO A 48 40.69 -6.88 -4.53
CA PRO A 48 40.27 -6.38 -3.23
C PRO A 48 39.50 -5.06 -3.31
N HIS A 49 39.85 -4.21 -4.28
CA HIS A 49 39.12 -2.98 -4.56
C HIS A 49 37.71 -3.26 -5.08
N ALA A 50 37.54 -4.18 -6.04
CA ALA A 50 36.22 -4.58 -6.54
C ALA A 50 35.33 -5.16 -5.42
N LEU A 51 35.88 -5.98 -4.53
CA LEU A 51 35.15 -6.51 -3.37
C LEU A 51 34.73 -5.39 -2.41
N ARG A 52 35.63 -4.45 -2.12
CA ARG A 52 35.35 -3.29 -1.26
C ARG A 52 34.23 -2.42 -1.84
N VAL A 53 34.28 -2.13 -3.14
CA VAL A 53 33.24 -1.35 -3.83
C VAL A 53 31.89 -2.04 -3.69
N SER A 54 31.81 -3.33 -4.00
CA SER A 54 30.54 -4.06 -3.93
C SER A 54 30.00 -4.21 -2.52
N LEU A 55 30.87 -4.36 -1.51
CA LEU A 55 30.48 -4.38 -0.10
C LEU A 55 29.88 -3.03 0.33
N ILE A 56 30.51 -1.92 -0.06
CA ILE A 56 30.00 -0.56 0.20
C ILE A 56 28.65 -0.36 -0.48
N THR A 57 28.54 -0.73 -1.76
CA THR A 57 27.30 -0.64 -2.52
C THR A 57 26.20 -1.50 -1.89
N ALA A 58 26.50 -2.73 -1.48
CA ALA A 58 25.51 -3.59 -0.83
C ALA A 58 25.05 -3.05 0.52
N TYR A 59 25.96 -2.56 1.37
CA TYR A 59 25.57 -1.98 2.65
C TYR A 59 24.69 -0.75 2.50
N ILE A 60 25.02 0.13 1.56
CA ILE A 60 24.29 1.38 1.39
C ILE A 60 23.01 1.18 0.60
N VAL A 61 23.11 0.51 -0.56
CA VAL A 61 22.01 0.41 -1.52
C VAL A 61 21.03 -0.69 -1.12
N ASP A 62 21.50 -1.87 -0.71
CA ASP A 62 20.62 -2.99 -0.37
C ASP A 62 20.32 -3.03 1.14
N GLY A 63 21.32 -2.74 1.97
CA GLY A 63 21.21 -2.74 3.44
C GLY A 63 20.69 -1.43 4.04
N ARG A 64 20.50 -0.37 3.22
CA ARG A 64 20.04 0.97 3.65
C ARG A 64 20.83 1.57 4.82
N ALA A 65 22.09 1.20 4.98
CA ALA A 65 22.91 1.72 6.05
C ALA A 65 23.19 3.22 5.81
N PRO A 66 23.15 4.07 6.86
CA PRO A 66 23.44 5.49 6.70
C PRO A 66 24.83 5.71 6.09
N ILE A 67 24.89 6.52 5.02
CA ILE A 67 26.14 6.83 4.29
C ILE A 67 27.21 7.36 5.25
N THR A 68 26.81 8.12 6.27
CA THR A 68 27.72 8.66 7.29
C THR A 68 28.39 7.57 8.12
N VAL A 69 27.67 6.49 8.43
CA VAL A 69 28.19 5.33 9.17
C VAL A 69 29.12 4.52 8.28
N ILE A 70 28.70 4.20 7.05
CA ILE A 70 29.53 3.43 6.11
C ILE A 70 30.79 4.20 5.76
N SER A 71 30.72 5.51 5.52
CA SER A 71 31.88 6.36 5.25
C SER A 71 32.93 6.29 6.36
N LYS A 72 32.50 6.23 7.63
CA LYS A 72 33.41 6.04 8.77
C LYS A 72 33.96 4.62 8.82
N LEU A 73 33.11 3.61 8.58
CA LEU A 73 33.50 2.19 8.59
C LEU A 73 34.59 1.86 7.56
N VAL A 74 34.49 2.43 6.36
CA VAL A 74 35.51 2.23 5.32
C VAL A 74 36.64 3.27 5.37
N GLY A 75 36.57 4.24 6.27
CA GLY A 75 37.64 5.25 6.47
C GLY A 75 37.77 6.25 5.32
N HIS A 76 36.65 6.65 4.70
CA HIS A 76 36.66 7.68 3.67
C HIS A 76 36.82 9.07 4.28
N ALA A 77 37.82 9.82 3.81
CA ALA A 77 38.11 11.20 4.20
C ALA A 77 37.03 12.22 3.83
N SER A 78 36.11 11.87 2.91
CA SER A 78 35.00 12.73 2.49
C SER A 78 33.80 11.87 2.09
N LEU A 79 32.59 12.35 2.40
CA LEU A 79 31.33 11.70 2.03
C LEU A 79 31.18 11.57 0.51
N VAL A 80 31.76 12.48 -0.27
CA VAL A 80 31.71 12.46 -1.75
C VAL A 80 32.30 11.16 -2.31
N MET A 81 33.35 10.63 -1.67
CA MET A 81 33.93 9.34 -2.08
C MET A 81 32.96 8.18 -1.86
N THR A 82 32.14 8.25 -0.81
CA THR A 82 31.13 7.23 -0.50
C THR A 82 29.92 7.33 -1.43
N ILE A 83 29.49 8.55 -1.79
CA ILE A 83 28.39 8.83 -2.72
C ILE A 83 28.66 8.26 -4.12
N TYR A 84 29.93 8.19 -4.54
CA TYR A 84 30.28 7.57 -5.82
C TYR A 84 29.79 6.11 -5.95
N TYR A 85 29.68 5.40 -4.83
CA TYR A 85 29.23 4.00 -4.77
C TYR A 85 27.71 3.84 -4.65
N THR A 86 26.97 4.94 -4.51
CA THR A 86 25.51 4.96 -4.41
C THR A 86 24.85 5.33 -5.74
N LYS A 87 25.62 5.36 -6.84
CA LYS A 87 25.11 5.67 -8.17
C LYS A 87 24.23 4.52 -8.67
N VAL A 88 22.95 4.59 -8.32
CA VAL A 88 21.92 3.65 -8.74
C VAL A 88 21.39 3.99 -10.14
N GLY A 89 20.99 2.97 -10.90
CA GLY A 89 20.29 3.15 -12.17
C GLY A 89 18.90 3.78 -11.96
N ALA A 90 18.37 4.44 -13.00
CA ALA A 90 17.10 5.17 -12.93
C ALA A 90 15.90 4.33 -12.42
N SER A 91 15.85 3.04 -12.76
CA SER A 91 14.80 2.12 -12.27
C SER A 91 14.88 1.91 -10.75
N LYS A 92 16.06 1.62 -10.20
CA LYS A 92 16.26 1.44 -8.76
C LYS A 92 16.04 2.75 -7.98
N MET A 93 16.36 3.89 -8.59
CA MET A 93 16.05 5.21 -8.04
C MET A 93 14.54 5.43 -7.89
N ARG A 94 13.73 5.11 -8.91
CA ARG A 94 12.26 5.22 -8.80
C ARG A 94 11.69 4.32 -7.71
N MET A 95 12.18 3.09 -7.59
CA MET A 95 11.71 2.15 -6.56
C MET A 95 12.04 2.64 -5.14
N GLU A 96 13.27 3.13 -4.92
CA GLU A 96 13.66 3.68 -3.61
C GLU A 96 12.95 5.00 -3.32
N MET A 97 12.68 5.84 -4.33
CA MET A 97 11.87 7.05 -4.16
C MET A 97 10.43 6.71 -3.77
N ALA A 98 9.77 5.77 -4.47
CA ALA A 98 8.42 5.32 -4.11
C ALA A 98 8.38 4.73 -2.69
N ALA A 99 9.41 3.98 -2.29
CA ALA A 99 9.50 3.43 -0.94
C ALA A 99 9.84 4.50 0.13
N ALA A 100 10.59 5.54 -0.22
CA ALA A 100 10.88 6.67 0.66
C ALA A 100 9.65 7.58 0.82
N GLU A 101 8.89 7.81 -0.25
CA GLU A 101 7.59 8.49 -0.24
C GLU A 101 6.62 7.76 0.69
N LYS A 102 6.50 6.43 0.57
CA LYS A 102 5.67 5.59 1.44
C LYS A 102 6.01 5.81 2.93
N ARG A 103 7.30 5.92 3.29
CA ARG A 103 7.74 6.18 4.68
C ARG A 103 7.53 7.63 5.12
N ALA A 104 7.77 8.59 4.24
CA ALA A 104 7.52 10.00 4.54
C ALA A 104 6.02 10.25 4.79
N LEU A 105 5.17 9.53 4.07
CA LEU A 105 3.73 9.60 4.18
C LEU A 105 3.22 9.04 5.51
N GLU A 106 3.73 7.89 5.96
CA GLU A 106 3.44 7.36 7.31
C GLU A 106 3.85 8.35 8.41
N GLN A 107 4.96 9.07 8.21
CA GLN A 107 5.47 10.05 9.17
C GLN A 107 4.84 11.44 9.04
N SER A 108 4.01 11.68 8.02
CA SER A 108 3.41 12.99 7.75
C SER A 108 2.58 13.53 8.92
N HIS A 109 2.00 12.62 9.72
CA HIS A 109 1.21 12.94 10.89
C HIS A 109 2.00 13.25 12.15
N ARG A 110 3.28 12.86 12.22
CA ARG A 110 4.11 13.04 13.43
C ARG A 110 4.28 14.50 13.81
N ARG A 111 4.23 15.41 12.82
CA ARG A 111 4.18 16.86 13.07
C ARG A 111 3.01 17.24 13.98
N TYR A 112 1.84 16.63 13.82
CA TYR A 112 0.69 16.91 14.68
C TYR A 112 0.89 16.34 16.09
N GLU A 113 1.57 15.20 16.25
CA GLU A 113 1.94 14.69 17.58
C GLU A 113 2.82 15.69 18.33
N ASP A 114 3.85 16.21 17.66
CA ASP A 114 4.74 17.23 18.23
C ASP A 114 3.97 18.51 18.60
N LEU A 115 3.06 18.96 17.74
CA LEU A 115 2.21 20.13 18.03
C LEU A 115 1.25 19.90 19.20
N ILE A 116 0.68 18.70 19.33
CA ILE A 116 -0.20 18.33 20.45
C ILE A 116 0.59 18.30 21.76
N ILE A 117 1.79 17.72 21.77
CA ILE A 117 2.66 17.65 22.95
C ILE A 117 3.10 19.06 23.36
N GLN A 118 3.43 19.92 22.40
CA GLN A 118 3.83 21.31 22.63
C GLN A 118 2.66 22.26 22.95
N LYS A 119 1.41 21.76 22.93
CA LYS A 119 0.17 22.56 23.08
C LYS A 119 0.03 23.69 22.04
N LYS A 120 0.52 23.43 20.83
CA LYS A 120 0.52 24.36 19.69
C LYS A 120 -0.35 23.87 18.53
N ILE A 121 -1.31 22.98 18.80
CA ILE A 121 -2.19 22.42 17.77
C ILE A 121 -3.06 23.49 17.07
N GLU A 122 -3.25 24.65 17.70
CA GLU A 122 -3.87 25.83 17.06
C GLU A 122 -3.14 26.29 15.81
N GLU A 123 -1.80 26.17 15.77
CA GLU A 123 -0.99 26.56 14.60
C GLU A 123 -1.33 25.72 13.36
N ALA A 124 -1.83 24.49 13.56
CA ALA A 124 -2.27 23.58 12.51
C ALA A 124 -3.72 23.80 12.06
N ARG A 125 -4.48 24.71 12.70
CA ARG A 125 -5.89 24.98 12.35
C ARG A 125 -6.15 25.21 10.84
N PRO A 126 -5.35 25.99 10.08
CA PRO A 126 -5.61 26.19 8.65
C PRO A 126 -5.42 24.92 7.79
N GLU A 127 -4.71 23.92 8.31
CA GLU A 127 -4.42 22.65 7.62
C GLU A 127 -5.43 21.55 8.01
N LEU A 128 -6.36 21.82 8.91
CA LEU A 128 -7.28 20.82 9.47
C LEU A 128 -8.72 21.05 9.02
N ILE A 129 -9.43 19.94 8.85
CA ILE A 129 -10.84 19.84 8.48
C ILE A 129 -11.56 19.15 9.62
N ALA A 130 -12.66 19.72 10.09
CA ALA A 130 -13.53 19.06 11.04
C ALA A 130 -14.90 18.79 10.40
N THR A 131 -15.53 17.70 10.81
CA THR A 131 -16.93 17.44 10.46
C THR A 131 -17.84 18.52 11.06
N ASP A 132 -17.55 18.95 12.29
CA ASP A 132 -18.21 20.08 12.95
C ASP A 132 -17.17 21.15 13.35
N ARG A 133 -17.31 22.35 12.77
CA ARG A 133 -16.41 23.47 13.03
C ARG A 133 -16.48 23.95 14.49
N ALA A 134 -17.65 23.85 15.13
CA ALA A 134 -17.80 24.27 16.53
C ALA A 134 -16.95 23.40 17.48
N ILE A 135 -16.82 22.11 17.18
CA ILE A 135 -15.93 21.21 17.92
C ILE A 135 -14.47 21.56 17.70
N MET A 136 -14.09 21.85 16.45
CA MET A 136 -12.73 22.26 16.13
C MET A 136 -12.32 23.48 16.95
N ASP A 137 -13.18 24.49 17.05
CA ASP A 137 -12.92 25.70 17.82
C ASP A 137 -12.82 25.45 19.33
N GLN A 138 -13.56 24.47 19.85
CA GLN A 138 -13.52 24.11 21.27
C GLN A 138 -12.27 23.30 21.62
N CYS A 139 -11.91 22.32 20.78
CA CYS A 139 -10.85 21.36 21.08
C CYS A 139 -9.46 21.87 20.67
N LEU A 140 -9.34 22.65 19.60
CA LEU A 140 -8.05 23.24 19.20
C LEU A 140 -7.78 24.51 20.03
N THR A 141 -7.50 24.32 21.32
CA THR A 141 -7.06 25.36 22.26
C THR A 141 -5.96 24.83 23.18
N PRO A 142 -5.04 25.67 23.71
CA PRO A 142 -3.97 25.23 24.61
C PRO A 142 -4.46 24.66 25.95
N ASP A 143 -5.71 25.02 26.31
CA ASP A 143 -6.40 24.57 27.51
C ASP A 143 -6.96 23.15 27.36
N TRP A 144 -7.17 22.68 26.13
CA TRP A 144 -7.61 21.31 25.89
C TRP A 144 -6.50 20.32 26.29
N PRO A 145 -6.81 19.24 27.03
CA PRO A 145 -5.80 18.28 27.47
C PRO A 145 -5.12 17.59 26.28
N SER A 146 -3.79 17.66 26.18
CA SER A 146 -3.03 16.98 25.11
C SER A 146 -3.32 15.48 25.06
N GLY A 147 -3.50 14.83 26.21
CA GLY A 147 -3.84 13.40 26.30
C GLY A 147 -5.26 13.04 25.87
N ALA A 148 -6.12 14.02 25.59
CA ALA A 148 -7.45 13.77 25.02
C ALA A 148 -7.38 13.57 23.49
N PHE A 149 -6.31 14.03 22.83
CA PHE A 149 -6.11 13.76 21.42
C PHE A 149 -5.56 12.36 21.21
N GLN A 150 -6.27 11.60 20.38
CA GLN A 150 -5.81 10.33 19.83
C GLN A 150 -5.58 10.52 18.33
N LEU A 151 -4.34 10.35 17.88
CA LEU A 151 -3.98 10.34 16.48
C LEU A 151 -4.26 8.96 15.88
N MET A 152 -4.76 8.95 14.65
CA MET A 152 -5.04 7.75 13.85
C MET A 152 -4.54 8.00 12.44
N SER A 153 -4.37 6.95 11.63
CA SER A 153 -3.94 7.08 10.23
C SER A 153 -4.91 7.89 9.36
N ILE A 154 -6.19 7.96 9.76
CA ILE A 154 -7.26 8.69 9.02
C ILE A 154 -7.54 10.10 9.56
N GLY A 155 -7.08 10.42 10.78
CA GLY A 155 -7.40 11.69 11.43
C GLY A 155 -7.13 11.71 12.93
N ILE A 156 -7.70 12.69 13.60
CA ILE A 156 -7.52 13.00 15.01
C ILE A 156 -8.87 12.91 15.72
N CYS A 157 -8.91 12.20 16.85
CA CYS A 157 -10.03 12.22 17.77
C CYS A 157 -9.67 13.08 19.00
N PRO A 158 -10.34 14.23 19.23
CA PRO A 158 -10.07 15.06 20.40
C PRO A 158 -10.68 14.51 21.70
N MET A 159 -11.41 13.39 21.64
CA MET A 159 -12.13 12.75 22.75
C MET A 159 -11.52 11.40 23.16
N SER A 160 -10.31 11.07 22.70
CA SER A 160 -9.61 9.81 22.97
C SER A 160 -10.44 8.54 22.69
N GLY A 161 -11.36 8.60 21.72
CA GLY A 161 -12.25 7.49 21.35
C GLY A 161 -13.31 7.12 22.39
N THR A 162 -13.62 8.00 23.35
CA THR A 162 -14.55 7.69 24.45
C THR A 162 -15.99 8.18 24.22
N LYS A 163 -16.17 9.26 23.45
CA LYS A 163 -17.49 9.90 23.23
C LYS A 163 -18.21 9.47 21.94
N CYS A 164 -17.98 8.25 21.46
CA CYS A 164 -18.66 7.74 20.26
C CYS A 164 -20.19 7.66 20.44
N SER A 165 -20.70 7.58 21.67
CA SER A 165 -22.13 7.60 21.97
C SER A 165 -22.83 8.94 21.72
N GLU A 166 -22.06 10.03 21.58
CA GLU A 166 -22.57 11.39 21.34
C GLU A 166 -22.03 11.97 20.01
N GLY A 167 -21.46 11.11 19.17
CA GLY A 167 -20.76 11.50 17.95
C GLY A 167 -21.65 11.57 16.70
N GLY A 168 -22.90 11.12 16.77
CA GLY A 168 -23.84 11.08 15.66
C GLY A 168 -24.60 12.39 15.45
N HIS A 169 -25.71 12.32 14.72
CA HIS A 169 -26.58 13.44 14.42
C HIS A 169 -27.35 13.93 15.67
N THR A 170 -27.73 15.20 15.67
CA THR A 170 -28.54 15.82 16.72
C THR A 170 -29.94 15.21 16.76
N LEU A 171 -30.33 14.66 17.92
CA LEU A 171 -31.66 14.10 18.15
C LEU A 171 -32.64 15.16 18.63
N VAL A 172 -32.20 16.01 19.56
CA VAL A 172 -33.01 17.07 20.15
C VAL A 172 -32.15 18.30 20.31
N GLU A 173 -32.59 19.41 19.71
CA GLU A 173 -31.96 20.71 19.86
C GLU A 173 -32.84 21.58 20.76
N ARG A 174 -32.39 21.82 22.01
CA ARG A 174 -33.02 22.79 22.92
C ARG A 174 -32.13 24.03 23.00
N LYS A 175 -32.72 25.16 23.41
CA LYS A 175 -31.99 26.44 23.59
C LYS A 175 -30.76 26.35 24.52
N THR A 176 -30.69 25.35 25.39
CA THR A 176 -29.63 25.17 26.39
C THR A 176 -28.81 23.89 26.21
N GLU A 177 -29.36 22.86 25.57
CA GLU A 177 -28.72 21.54 25.47
C GLU A 177 -29.09 20.86 24.14
N ALA A 178 -28.09 20.27 23.49
CA ALA A 178 -28.26 19.42 22.33
C ALA A 178 -27.95 17.97 22.72
N ILE A 179 -28.89 17.06 22.46
CA ILE A 179 -28.72 15.62 22.67
C ILE A 179 -28.35 15.00 21.32
N TYR A 180 -27.28 14.23 21.29
CA TYR A 180 -26.77 13.58 20.09
C TYR A 180 -27.02 12.08 20.12
N SER A 181 -27.18 11.50 18.94
CA SER A 181 -27.21 10.05 18.74
C SER A 181 -25.80 9.45 18.82
N PRO A 182 -25.68 8.14 19.06
CA PRO A 182 -24.42 7.43 18.84
C PRO A 182 -24.02 7.50 17.37
N VAL A 183 -22.71 7.43 17.11
CA VAL A 183 -22.19 7.29 15.76
C VAL A 183 -22.80 6.04 15.11
N PRO A 184 -23.36 6.14 13.89
CA PRO A 184 -23.88 4.98 13.17
C PRO A 184 -22.79 3.93 12.97
N SER A 185 -23.14 2.66 13.21
CA SER A 185 -22.20 1.56 12.93
C SER A 185 -22.05 1.40 11.43
N GLY A 186 -20.80 1.37 10.97
CA GLY A 186 -20.44 1.26 9.55
C GLY A 186 -19.39 0.19 9.32
N TYR A 187 -18.59 0.35 8.27
CA TYR A 187 -17.46 -0.54 7.95
C TYR A 187 -16.47 -0.68 9.11
N LEU A 188 -16.11 0.45 9.75
CA LEU A 188 -15.22 0.50 10.92
C LEU A 188 -15.92 0.10 12.24
N GLY A 189 -17.14 -0.44 12.17
CA GLY A 189 -17.94 -0.81 13.33
C GLY A 189 -18.46 0.38 14.12
N SER A 190 -18.44 0.29 15.44
CA SER A 190 -18.97 1.33 16.35
C SER A 190 -18.10 2.59 16.44
N ARG A 191 -16.85 2.53 15.96
CA ARG A 191 -15.93 3.66 15.87
C ARG A 191 -15.83 4.17 14.43
N ASN A 192 -16.98 4.50 13.85
CA ASN A 192 -17.06 5.04 12.50
C ASN A 192 -16.68 6.54 12.46
N CYS A 193 -15.40 6.83 12.65
CA CYS A 193 -14.86 8.18 12.75
C CYS A 193 -15.25 9.12 11.59
N PRO A 194 -15.28 8.70 10.31
CA PRO A 194 -15.70 9.57 9.20
C PRO A 194 -17.11 10.17 9.36
N GLN A 195 -18.03 9.47 10.05
CA GLN A 195 -19.38 9.96 10.36
C GLN A 195 -19.48 10.68 11.72
N CYS A 196 -18.40 10.70 12.50
CA CYS A 196 -18.40 11.29 13.84
C CYS A 196 -18.23 12.81 13.77
N ARG A 197 -19.10 13.57 14.46
CA ARG A 197 -19.00 15.04 14.54
C ARG A 197 -17.69 15.54 15.18
N PHE A 198 -17.09 14.73 16.06
CA PHE A 198 -15.83 15.10 16.71
C PHE A 198 -14.60 14.88 15.83
N PHE A 199 -14.76 14.25 14.67
CA PHE A 199 -13.63 13.85 13.85
C PHE A 199 -12.97 15.05 13.18
N ILE A 200 -11.65 15.10 13.27
CA ILE A 200 -10.79 16.10 12.65
C ILE A 200 -9.84 15.35 11.73
N THR A 201 -9.63 15.84 10.51
CA THR A 201 -8.72 15.28 9.52
C THR A 201 -8.05 16.42 8.75
N GLY A 202 -7.38 16.15 7.64
CA GLY A 202 -6.66 17.16 6.86
C GLY A 202 -5.84 16.53 5.73
N PRO A 203 -5.12 17.33 4.93
CA PRO A 203 -4.37 16.87 3.78
C PRO A 203 -3.30 15.81 4.10
N ALA A 204 -2.70 15.88 5.28
CA ALA A 204 -1.76 14.83 5.71
C ALA A 204 -2.43 13.44 5.75
N PHE A 205 -3.73 13.36 6.05
CA PHE A 205 -4.45 12.09 6.30
C PHE A 205 -5.06 11.50 5.04
N LEU A 206 -4.86 12.15 3.89
CA LEU A 206 -5.40 11.71 2.60
C LEU A 206 -5.07 10.25 2.30
N GLY A 207 -3.85 9.81 2.60
CA GLY A 207 -3.46 8.43 2.32
C GLY A 207 -4.18 7.39 3.17
N GLY A 208 -4.36 7.66 4.47
CA GLY A 208 -5.14 6.78 5.33
C GLY A 208 -6.64 6.81 4.96
N LEU A 209 -7.19 7.99 4.64
CA LEU A 209 -8.57 8.13 4.19
C LEU A 209 -8.82 7.35 2.89
N SER A 210 -7.91 7.46 1.91
CA SER A 210 -7.96 6.74 0.65
C SER A 210 -7.84 5.22 0.87
N ALA A 211 -6.98 4.78 1.78
CA ALA A 211 -6.85 3.36 2.11
C ALA A 211 -8.17 2.75 2.59
N ILE A 212 -8.84 3.40 3.56
CA ILE A 212 -10.15 2.94 4.04
C ILE A 212 -11.22 3.06 2.96
N ALA A 213 -11.20 4.11 2.14
CA ALA A 213 -12.15 4.25 1.03
C ALA A 213 -12.03 3.08 0.05
N ASN A 214 -10.82 2.66 -0.30
CA ASN A 214 -10.58 1.51 -1.18
C ASN A 214 -11.07 0.19 -0.57
N GLU A 215 -10.87 -0.02 0.74
CA GLU A 215 -11.43 -1.18 1.45
C GLU A 215 -12.97 -1.20 1.40
N ILE A 216 -13.60 -0.06 1.60
CA ILE A 216 -15.06 0.07 1.51
C ILE A 216 -15.56 -0.17 0.09
N ILE A 217 -14.85 0.33 -0.93
CA ILE A 217 -15.20 0.06 -2.33
C ILE A 217 -15.10 -1.44 -2.64
N LEU A 218 -14.09 -2.13 -2.12
CA LEU A 218 -13.99 -3.58 -2.26
C LEU A 218 -15.19 -4.30 -1.61
N GLU A 219 -15.59 -3.89 -0.41
CA GLU A 219 -16.79 -4.43 0.26
C GLU A 219 -18.08 -4.15 -0.51
N ILE A 220 -18.20 -2.95 -1.08
CA ILE A 220 -19.35 -2.54 -1.90
C ILE A 220 -19.43 -3.44 -3.13
N ASN A 221 -18.33 -3.68 -3.84
CA ASN A 221 -18.34 -4.50 -5.05
C ASN A 221 -18.83 -5.92 -4.76
N VAL A 222 -18.32 -6.57 -3.72
CA VAL A 222 -18.77 -7.94 -3.42
C VAL A 222 -20.21 -7.96 -2.89
N THR A 223 -20.58 -7.01 -2.02
CA THR A 223 -21.96 -6.93 -1.51
C THR A 223 -22.96 -6.63 -2.63
N ARG A 224 -22.53 -5.85 -3.64
CA ARG A 224 -23.31 -5.51 -4.83
C ARG A 224 -23.55 -6.73 -5.72
N GLU A 225 -22.56 -7.60 -5.93
CA GLU A 225 -22.75 -8.85 -6.67
C GLU A 225 -23.80 -9.74 -5.99
N GLU A 226 -23.66 -9.97 -4.69
CA GLU A 226 -24.62 -10.76 -3.90
C GLU A 226 -26.03 -10.13 -3.91
N TYR A 227 -26.12 -8.80 -3.90
CA TYR A 227 -27.38 -8.06 -4.03
C TYR A 227 -28.05 -8.31 -5.39
N HIS A 228 -27.30 -8.21 -6.50
CA HIS A 228 -27.85 -8.45 -7.84
C HIS A 228 -28.30 -9.89 -8.04
N GLU A 229 -27.54 -10.88 -7.54
CA GLU A 229 -27.97 -12.28 -7.60
C GLU A 229 -29.28 -12.54 -6.85
N LEU A 230 -29.46 -11.90 -5.68
CA LEU A 230 -30.69 -12.03 -4.90
C LEU A 230 -31.86 -11.31 -5.57
N GLU A 231 -31.61 -10.15 -6.19
CA GLU A 231 -32.64 -9.42 -6.92
C GLU A 231 -33.13 -10.20 -8.14
N GLU A 232 -32.24 -10.82 -8.91
CA GLU A 232 -32.62 -11.67 -10.04
C GLU A 232 -33.47 -12.86 -9.59
N LYS A 233 -33.04 -13.57 -8.52
CA LYS A 233 -33.81 -14.68 -7.94
C LYS A 233 -35.18 -14.23 -7.40
N ARG A 234 -35.25 -13.04 -6.80
CA ARG A 234 -36.49 -12.45 -6.30
C ARG A 234 -37.44 -12.13 -7.44
N GLN A 235 -36.93 -11.50 -8.50
CA GLN A 235 -37.70 -11.11 -9.67
C GLN A 235 -38.32 -12.34 -10.36
N ILE A 236 -37.54 -13.41 -10.57
CA ILE A 236 -38.06 -14.67 -11.14
C ILE A 236 -39.23 -15.23 -10.33
N LEU A 237 -39.13 -15.24 -8.99
CA LEU A 237 -40.20 -15.75 -8.13
C LEU A 237 -41.41 -14.81 -8.04
N ASP A 238 -41.18 -13.49 -8.13
CA ASP A 238 -42.26 -12.50 -8.21
C ASP A 238 -43.04 -12.65 -9.55
N ASP A 239 -42.34 -12.93 -10.66
CA ASP A 239 -42.93 -13.22 -11.96
C ASP A 239 -43.73 -14.54 -11.94
N GLU A 240 -43.16 -15.62 -11.37
CA GLU A 240 -43.87 -16.90 -11.18
C GLU A 240 -45.14 -16.74 -10.33
N ARG A 241 -45.08 -15.90 -9.29
CA ARG A 241 -46.26 -15.60 -8.46
C ARG A 241 -47.32 -14.88 -9.29
N TYR A 242 -46.91 -13.89 -10.08
CA TYR A 242 -47.83 -13.13 -10.94
C TYR A 242 -48.52 -14.03 -11.97
N ASP A 243 -47.80 -14.95 -12.62
CA ASP A 243 -48.35 -15.89 -13.60
C ASP A 243 -49.31 -16.89 -12.95
N ALA A 244 -48.99 -17.39 -11.75
CA ALA A 244 -49.85 -18.29 -11.00
C ALA A 244 -51.15 -17.58 -10.59
N GLU A 245 -51.07 -16.36 -10.05
CA GLU A 245 -52.23 -15.54 -9.68
C GLU A 245 -53.10 -15.19 -10.89
N SER A 246 -52.48 -14.81 -12.00
CA SER A 246 -53.17 -14.48 -13.26
C SER A 246 -53.89 -15.69 -13.87
N SER A 247 -53.32 -16.90 -13.68
CA SER A 247 -53.91 -18.16 -14.12
C SER A 247 -54.90 -18.75 -13.10
N GLY A 248 -55.14 -18.09 -11.95
CA GLY A 248 -55.97 -18.57 -10.85
C GLY A 248 -55.42 -19.81 -10.13
N GLN A 249 -54.12 -20.08 -10.29
CA GLN A 249 -53.40 -21.19 -9.66
C GLN A 249 -52.76 -20.75 -8.33
N PHE A 250 -52.49 -21.72 -7.45
CA PHE A 250 -51.85 -21.46 -6.16
C PHE A 250 -50.32 -21.38 -6.30
N PHE A 251 -49.73 -20.30 -5.81
CA PHE A 251 -48.27 -20.15 -5.76
C PHE A 251 -47.67 -20.96 -4.60
N GLY A 252 -46.98 -22.06 -4.93
CA GLY A 252 -46.41 -22.98 -3.95
C GLY A 252 -45.11 -22.52 -3.26
N GLN A 253 -44.44 -21.48 -3.78
CA GLN A 253 -43.09 -21.08 -3.35
C GLN A 253 -43.05 -19.88 -2.39
N GLU A 254 -44.17 -19.50 -1.77
CA GLU A 254 -44.30 -18.33 -0.89
C GLU A 254 -43.24 -18.27 0.23
N ARG A 255 -42.88 -19.41 0.82
CA ARG A 255 -41.85 -19.49 1.85
C ARG A 255 -40.45 -19.18 1.31
N THR A 256 -40.16 -19.59 0.09
CA THR A 256 -38.86 -19.35 -0.58
C THR A 256 -38.75 -17.87 -0.95
N LEU A 257 -39.81 -17.29 -1.52
CA LEU A 257 -39.88 -15.87 -1.84
C LEU A 257 -39.60 -15.02 -0.59
N LYS A 258 -40.30 -15.28 0.53
CA LYS A 258 -40.07 -14.54 1.79
C LYS A 258 -38.63 -14.63 2.31
N LYS A 259 -37.97 -15.78 2.17
CA LYS A 259 -36.56 -15.95 2.57
C LYS A 259 -35.64 -15.11 1.68
N ILE A 260 -35.85 -15.13 0.37
CA ILE A 260 -35.04 -14.37 -0.59
C ILE A 260 -35.27 -12.87 -0.39
N THR A 261 -36.51 -12.42 -0.21
CA THR A 261 -36.83 -11.02 0.10
C THR A 261 -36.13 -10.55 1.37
N SER A 262 -36.16 -11.35 2.44
CA SER A 262 -35.46 -11.01 3.68
C SER A 262 -33.95 -10.90 3.48
N ALA A 263 -33.34 -11.83 2.75
CA ALA A 263 -31.90 -11.80 2.46
C ALA A 263 -31.53 -10.59 1.58
N TYR A 264 -32.37 -10.28 0.59
CA TYR A 264 -32.24 -9.12 -0.28
C TYR A 264 -32.29 -7.82 0.52
N GLU A 265 -33.28 -7.64 1.40
CA GLU A 265 -33.41 -6.47 2.28
C GLU A 265 -32.20 -6.31 3.21
N GLU A 266 -31.65 -7.41 3.72
CA GLU A 266 -30.44 -7.41 4.53
C GLU A 266 -29.22 -6.93 3.73
N ARG A 267 -29.02 -7.45 2.50
CA ARG A 267 -27.94 -6.99 1.62
C ARG A 267 -28.11 -5.53 1.19
N ALA A 268 -29.34 -5.10 0.90
CA ALA A 268 -29.67 -3.73 0.57
C ALA A 268 -29.29 -2.76 1.72
N LYS A 269 -29.64 -3.11 2.97
CA LYS A 269 -29.27 -2.32 4.15
C LYS A 269 -27.76 -2.26 4.36
N LYS A 270 -27.05 -3.38 4.16
CA LYS A 270 -25.59 -3.40 4.26
C LYS A 270 -24.95 -2.50 3.19
N LEU A 271 -25.46 -2.54 1.96
CA LEU A 271 -24.96 -1.72 0.86
C LEU A 271 -25.20 -0.22 1.12
N ASP A 272 -26.39 0.15 1.59
CA ASP A 272 -26.74 1.53 1.98
C ASP A 272 -25.80 2.09 3.05
N MET A 273 -25.51 1.30 4.09
CA MET A 273 -24.54 1.63 5.14
C MET A 273 -23.14 1.89 4.56
N LEU A 274 -22.62 0.99 3.72
CA LEU A 274 -21.29 1.12 3.10
C LEU A 274 -21.19 2.33 2.16
N LEU A 275 -22.23 2.58 1.36
CA LEU A 275 -22.28 3.73 0.47
C LEU A 275 -22.33 5.04 1.25
N THR A 276 -23.05 5.08 2.38
CA THR A 276 -23.08 6.24 3.27
C THR A 276 -21.69 6.51 3.86
N ASP A 277 -20.96 5.47 4.29
CA ASP A 277 -19.58 5.62 4.76
C ASP A 277 -18.66 6.18 3.66
N LEU A 278 -18.77 5.62 2.45
CA LEU A 278 -17.99 6.06 1.30
C LEU A 278 -18.25 7.53 0.96
N GLN A 279 -19.51 7.98 1.02
CA GLN A 279 -19.87 9.38 0.79
C GLN A 279 -19.23 10.33 1.82
N HIS A 280 -19.21 9.96 3.10
CA HIS A 280 -18.58 10.78 4.14
C HIS A 280 -17.06 10.85 3.96
N LEU A 281 -16.42 9.72 3.64
CA LEU A 281 -14.99 9.68 3.32
C LEU A 281 -14.68 10.52 2.09
N TYR A 282 -15.46 10.38 1.02
CA TYR A 282 -15.27 11.13 -0.22
C TYR A 282 -15.36 12.64 0.05
N ARG A 283 -16.35 13.09 0.82
CA ARG A 283 -16.46 14.49 1.23
C ARG A 283 -15.19 14.98 1.95
N LEU A 284 -14.66 14.19 2.88
CA LEU A 284 -13.45 14.55 3.63
C LEU A 284 -12.20 14.56 2.75
N ILE A 285 -12.08 13.59 1.84
CA ILE A 285 -10.99 13.51 0.86
C ILE A 285 -11.04 14.72 -0.07
N SER A 286 -12.19 15.04 -0.67
CA SER A 286 -12.36 16.20 -1.54
C SER A 286 -12.01 17.52 -0.83
N GLN A 287 -12.48 17.71 0.41
CA GLN A 287 -12.14 18.89 1.20
C GLN A 287 -10.63 18.96 1.49
N ALA A 288 -10.00 17.82 1.78
CA ALA A 288 -8.56 17.75 2.05
C ALA A 288 -7.72 18.01 0.78
N THR A 289 -8.14 17.51 -0.38
CA THR A 289 -7.50 17.83 -1.66
C THR A 289 -7.66 19.29 -2.04
N GLU A 290 -8.84 19.90 -1.80
CA GLU A 290 -9.08 21.33 -2.06
C GLU A 290 -8.19 22.21 -1.18
N LEU A 291 -8.07 21.89 0.11
CA LEU A 291 -7.16 22.61 1.02
C LEU A 291 -5.72 22.49 0.56
N LEU A 292 -5.29 21.31 0.10
CA LEU A 292 -3.95 21.09 -0.40
C LEU A 292 -3.63 22.00 -1.60
N ILE A 293 -4.51 22.03 -2.60
CA ILE A 293 -4.36 22.89 -3.79
C ILE A 293 -4.31 24.37 -3.38
N SER A 294 -5.17 24.80 -2.45
CA SER A 294 -5.17 26.19 -1.99
C SER A 294 -3.89 26.58 -1.23
N SER A 295 -3.27 25.61 -0.53
CA SER A 295 -2.08 25.81 0.31
C SER A 295 -0.77 25.93 -0.47
N GLU A 296 -0.75 25.59 -1.77
CA GLU A 296 0.41 25.80 -2.67
C GLU A 296 0.85 27.27 -2.78
N THR A 297 0.02 28.20 -2.31
CA THR A 297 0.29 29.65 -2.29
C THR A 297 0.86 30.18 -0.96
N GLY A 298 1.01 29.33 0.08
CA GLY A 298 1.36 29.72 1.45
C GLY A 298 2.71 29.20 2.00
N GLN A 299 3.17 29.78 3.11
CA GLN A 299 4.51 29.60 3.72
C GLN A 299 4.77 28.23 4.39
N HIS A 300 3.77 27.38 4.59
CA HIS A 300 3.89 26.06 5.24
C HIS A 300 3.47 24.96 4.27
N GLN A 301 4.39 24.56 3.40
CA GLN A 301 4.14 23.56 2.37
C GLN A 301 4.26 22.16 2.97
N LEU A 302 3.14 21.43 3.06
CA LEU A 302 3.19 19.98 3.19
C LEU A 302 3.64 19.43 1.84
N ILE A 303 4.83 18.81 1.79
CA ILE A 303 5.31 18.15 0.57
C ILE A 303 4.52 16.86 0.42
N VAL A 304 3.41 16.94 -0.31
CA VAL A 304 2.64 15.80 -0.79
C VAL A 304 2.96 15.67 -2.28
N SER A 305 3.33 14.46 -2.72
CA SER A 305 3.72 14.19 -4.11
C SER A 305 2.61 14.55 -5.10
N ASP A 306 2.94 15.00 -6.31
CA ASP A 306 1.96 15.25 -7.40
C ASP A 306 1.03 14.05 -7.67
N ASN A 307 1.49 12.81 -7.44
CA ASN A 307 0.66 11.60 -7.53
C ASN A 307 -0.56 11.61 -6.59
N TYR A 308 -0.52 12.40 -5.51
CA TYR A 308 -1.63 12.59 -4.58
C TYR A 308 -2.53 13.77 -4.98
N VAL A 309 -2.01 14.75 -5.72
CA VAL A 309 -2.83 15.81 -6.35
C VAL A 309 -3.66 15.22 -7.50
N GLU A 310 -3.13 14.19 -8.16
CA GLU A 310 -3.87 13.29 -9.04
C GLU A 310 -4.73 12.24 -8.28
N MET A 311 -4.89 12.31 -6.95
CA MET A 311 -6.04 11.69 -6.26
C MET A 311 -7.31 12.55 -6.44
N GLY A 312 -7.57 13.00 -7.67
CA GLY A 312 -8.95 12.96 -8.12
C GLY A 312 -9.33 11.49 -8.04
N MET A 313 -10.06 11.09 -6.99
CA MET A 313 -10.67 9.76 -6.93
C MET A 313 -11.59 9.65 -8.14
N HIS A 314 -11.03 9.25 -9.27
CA HIS A 314 -11.77 8.83 -10.43
C HIS A 314 -12.49 7.56 -9.99
N LEU A 315 -13.71 7.74 -9.48
CA LEU A 315 -14.74 6.70 -9.46
C LEU A 315 -14.86 6.01 -10.84
N GLU A 316 -14.39 6.67 -11.90
CA GLU A 316 -14.27 6.16 -13.27
C GLU A 316 -13.04 5.25 -13.54
N GLU A 317 -12.04 5.13 -12.65
CA GLU A 317 -10.79 4.40 -12.93
C GLU A 317 -10.34 3.37 -11.86
N GLN A 318 -11.29 2.76 -11.14
CA GLN A 318 -11.08 1.38 -10.67
C GLN A 318 -11.57 0.39 -11.74
N SER A 319 -11.03 0.52 -12.95
CA SER A 319 -11.47 -0.26 -14.12
C SER A 319 -11.15 -1.76 -14.01
N SER A 320 -10.33 -2.17 -13.05
CA SER A 320 -10.01 -3.58 -12.79
C SER A 320 -10.02 -3.94 -11.31
N GLU A 321 -10.55 -5.13 -11.05
CA GLU A 321 -10.53 -5.78 -9.73
C GLU A 321 -9.09 -5.96 -9.22
N PHE A 322 -8.14 -6.30 -10.12
CA PHE A 322 -6.73 -6.49 -9.79
C PHE A 322 -6.10 -5.22 -9.19
N ARG A 323 -6.32 -4.05 -9.80
CA ARG A 323 -5.78 -2.78 -9.29
C ARG A 323 -6.27 -2.50 -7.87
N LEU A 324 -7.58 -2.63 -7.64
CA LEU A 324 -8.18 -2.41 -6.33
C LEU A 324 -7.59 -3.36 -5.27
N LEU A 325 -7.51 -4.65 -5.58
CA LEU A 325 -6.95 -5.65 -4.66
C LEU A 325 -5.47 -5.39 -4.34
N ALA A 326 -4.68 -5.04 -5.37
CA ALA A 326 -3.27 -4.68 -5.21
C ALA A 326 -3.09 -3.43 -4.35
N GLU A 327 -3.93 -2.41 -4.53
CA GLU A 327 -3.86 -1.16 -3.78
C GLU A 327 -4.24 -1.36 -2.31
N VAL A 328 -5.31 -2.11 -2.01
CA VAL A 328 -5.71 -2.46 -0.64
C VAL A 328 -4.58 -3.25 0.06
N CYS A 329 -3.96 -4.22 -0.62
CA CYS A 329 -2.83 -4.97 -0.06
C CYS A 329 -1.60 -4.09 0.16
N ALA A 330 -1.32 -3.14 -0.73
CA ALA A 330 -0.20 -2.22 -0.58
C ALA A 330 -0.42 -1.23 0.57
N ASN A 331 -1.67 -0.80 0.79
CA ASN A 331 -2.10 0.10 1.85
C ASN A 331 -2.03 -0.53 3.24
N ALA A 332 -2.40 -1.81 3.37
CA ALA A 332 -2.30 -2.55 4.63
C ALA A 332 -0.85 -2.76 5.12
N GLU A 333 0.16 -2.60 4.24
CA GLU A 333 1.56 -2.53 4.67
C GLU A 333 1.96 -1.17 5.25
N ILE A 334 1.19 -0.10 4.98
CA ILE A 334 1.49 1.29 5.40
C ILE A 334 0.71 1.65 6.65
N TYR A 335 -0.60 1.45 6.58
CA TYR A 335 -1.53 2.05 7.52
C TYR A 335 -2.01 0.98 8.49
N GLU A 336 -1.78 1.21 9.78
CA GLU A 336 -2.24 0.31 10.84
C GLU A 336 -3.77 0.18 10.87
N SER A 337 -4.49 1.21 10.41
CA SER A 337 -5.94 1.18 10.31
C SER A 337 -6.47 0.36 9.13
N ALA A 338 -5.61 0.03 8.15
CA ALA A 338 -6.01 -0.63 6.92
C ALA A 338 -5.91 -2.16 7.02
N SER A 339 -6.87 -2.88 6.46
CA SER A 339 -6.92 -4.35 6.50
C SER A 339 -6.94 -4.98 5.11
N ALA A 340 -5.99 -5.87 4.85
CA ALA A 340 -5.97 -6.67 3.63
C ALA A 340 -6.66 -8.04 3.77
N SER A 341 -7.41 -8.30 4.85
CA SER A 341 -7.95 -9.63 5.15
C SER A 341 -8.78 -10.23 4.00
N ARG A 342 -9.59 -9.40 3.33
CA ARG A 342 -10.40 -9.79 2.17
C ARG A 342 -9.63 -9.76 0.85
N ALA A 343 -8.79 -8.74 0.65
CA ALA A 343 -8.07 -8.54 -0.60
C ALA A 343 -6.93 -9.55 -0.81
N ARG A 344 -6.19 -9.88 0.27
CA ARG A 344 -5.02 -10.76 0.25
C ARG A 344 -5.28 -12.13 -0.37
N PRO A 345 -6.30 -12.92 0.03
CA PRO A 345 -6.53 -14.23 -0.57
C PRO A 345 -6.91 -14.13 -2.05
N LEU A 346 -7.72 -13.14 -2.45
CA LEU A 346 -8.13 -12.93 -3.84
C LEU A 346 -6.93 -12.56 -4.71
N LEU A 347 -6.11 -11.61 -4.26
CA LEU A 347 -4.90 -11.21 -4.95
C LEU A 347 -3.90 -12.37 -5.06
N SER A 348 -3.72 -13.14 -3.98
CA SER A 348 -2.82 -14.30 -3.99
C SER A 348 -3.24 -15.34 -5.03
N GLN A 349 -4.54 -15.63 -5.13
CA GLN A 349 -5.08 -16.55 -6.14
C GLN A 349 -4.91 -16.01 -7.56
N MET A 350 -5.14 -14.72 -7.79
CA MET A 350 -4.89 -14.08 -9.09
C MET A 350 -3.42 -14.20 -9.52
N LEU A 351 -2.49 -13.96 -8.58
CA LEU A 351 -1.05 -14.04 -8.84
C LEU A 351 -0.58 -15.49 -9.06
N ASP A 352 -1.11 -16.45 -8.30
CA ASP A 352 -0.83 -17.88 -8.51
C ASP A 352 -1.37 -18.37 -9.87
N LYS A 353 -2.54 -17.86 -10.32
CA LYS A 353 -3.06 -18.14 -11.67
C LYS A 353 -2.18 -17.55 -12.77
N LEU A 354 -1.67 -16.33 -12.56
CA LEU A 354 -0.69 -15.72 -13.46
C LEU A 354 0.59 -16.56 -13.52
N ALA A 355 1.06 -17.09 -12.39
CA ALA A 355 2.23 -17.93 -12.32
C ALA A 355 2.05 -19.18 -13.20
N ASP A 356 0.94 -19.90 -13.00
CA ASP A 356 0.61 -21.12 -13.74
C ASP A 356 0.54 -20.88 -15.25
N THR A 357 -0.13 -19.79 -15.66
CA THR A 357 -0.25 -19.40 -17.08
C THR A 357 1.11 -19.10 -17.74
N ASN A 358 2.12 -18.69 -16.95
CA ASN A 358 3.45 -18.34 -17.44
C ASN A 358 4.51 -19.42 -17.16
N GLY A 359 4.11 -20.63 -16.76
CA GLY A 359 5.01 -21.74 -16.49
C GLY A 359 5.87 -21.56 -15.22
N ILE A 360 5.43 -20.71 -14.30
CA ILE A 360 6.04 -20.53 -12.97
C ILE A 360 5.21 -21.36 -11.98
N ALA A 361 5.87 -22.10 -11.09
CA ALA A 361 5.16 -22.89 -10.09
C ALA A 361 4.40 -21.99 -9.08
N PRO A 362 3.07 -22.12 -8.95
CA PRO A 362 2.30 -21.37 -7.96
C PRO A 362 2.73 -21.73 -6.53
N ALA A 363 2.91 -20.73 -5.68
CA ALA A 363 3.48 -20.93 -4.35
C ALA A 363 2.90 -20.02 -3.27
N ILE A 364 2.24 -18.89 -3.63
CA ILE A 364 1.79 -17.89 -2.65
C ILE A 364 0.75 -18.51 -1.71
N PHE A 365 -0.16 -19.34 -2.23
CA PHE A 365 -1.17 -20.03 -1.43
C PHE A 365 -0.62 -20.89 -0.28
N ARG A 366 0.66 -21.30 -0.31
CA ARG A 366 1.30 -22.12 0.73
C ARG A 366 1.88 -21.32 1.89
N LEU A 367 1.98 -19.99 1.73
CA LEU A 367 2.60 -19.10 2.69
C LEU A 367 1.65 -18.72 3.84
N THR A 368 2.20 -18.20 4.93
CA THR A 368 1.39 -17.60 6.02
C THR A 368 0.75 -16.29 5.57
N GLU A 369 -0.26 -15.81 6.29
CA GLU A 369 -0.95 -14.56 5.97
C GLU A 369 -0.02 -13.34 5.78
N ASP A 370 0.93 -13.14 6.69
CA ASP A 370 1.88 -12.02 6.60
C ASP A 370 2.86 -12.19 5.44
N GLN A 371 3.24 -13.44 5.14
CA GLN A 371 4.13 -13.75 4.03
C GLN A 371 3.42 -13.58 2.69
N GLN A 372 2.14 -13.99 2.60
CA GLN A 372 1.29 -13.78 1.43
C GLN A 372 1.18 -12.31 1.09
N LEU A 373 0.92 -11.45 2.07
CA LEU A 373 0.82 -10.00 1.84
C LEU A 373 2.11 -9.42 1.26
N LYS A 374 3.26 -9.74 1.87
CA LYS A 374 4.57 -9.25 1.43
C LYS A 374 4.96 -9.81 0.06
N ALA A 375 4.75 -11.11 -0.16
CA ALA A 375 5.04 -11.77 -1.43
C ALA A 375 4.17 -11.21 -2.56
N ALA A 376 2.86 -11.07 -2.33
CA ALA A 376 1.93 -10.51 -3.30
C ALA A 376 2.31 -9.08 -3.69
N ASN A 377 2.59 -8.22 -2.71
CA ASN A 377 3.01 -6.84 -2.97
C ASN A 377 4.37 -6.77 -3.71
N GLN A 378 5.29 -7.70 -3.46
CA GLN A 378 6.54 -7.78 -4.22
C GLN A 378 6.29 -8.18 -5.67
N VAL A 379 5.46 -9.21 -5.91
CA VAL A 379 5.11 -9.65 -7.26
C VAL A 379 4.41 -8.54 -8.03
N VAL A 380 3.46 -7.82 -7.41
CA VAL A 380 2.80 -6.66 -8.04
C VAL A 380 3.83 -5.59 -8.44
N ARG A 381 4.81 -5.27 -7.59
CA ARG A 381 5.88 -4.31 -7.95
C ARG A 381 6.70 -4.76 -9.16
N LEU A 382 7.02 -6.05 -9.25
CA LEU A 382 7.73 -6.62 -10.39
C LEU A 382 6.87 -6.55 -11.66
N ILE A 383 5.58 -6.88 -11.59
CA ILE A 383 4.65 -6.75 -12.70
C ILE A 383 4.61 -5.30 -13.19
N MET A 384 4.42 -4.35 -12.27
CA MET A 384 4.37 -2.92 -12.62
C MET A 384 5.69 -2.42 -13.22
N GLN A 385 6.83 -2.95 -12.79
CA GLN A 385 8.12 -2.64 -13.41
C GLN A 385 8.21 -3.13 -14.86
N VAL A 386 7.71 -4.33 -15.13
CA VAL A 386 7.70 -4.94 -16.48
C VAL A 386 6.71 -4.22 -17.40
N THR A 387 5.54 -3.84 -16.88
CA THR A 387 4.50 -3.14 -17.64
C THR A 387 4.72 -1.62 -17.73
N GLN A 388 5.87 -1.12 -17.26
CA GLN A 388 6.23 0.30 -17.27
C GLN A 388 5.20 1.18 -16.54
N ASN A 389 4.67 0.70 -15.42
CA ASN A 389 3.62 1.31 -14.61
C ASN A 389 2.27 1.50 -15.32
N ASN A 390 2.00 0.75 -16.39
CA ASN A 390 0.70 0.80 -17.06
C ASN A 390 -0.24 -0.27 -16.49
N TRP A 391 -1.26 0.17 -15.76
CA TRP A 391 -2.27 -0.70 -15.17
C TRP A 391 -3.07 -1.49 -16.20
N HIS A 392 -3.40 -0.90 -17.36
CA HIS A 392 -4.16 -1.58 -18.40
C HIS A 392 -3.41 -2.82 -18.93
N VAL A 393 -2.10 -2.70 -19.13
CA VAL A 393 -1.24 -3.81 -19.58
C VAL A 393 -1.09 -4.86 -18.47
N ALA A 394 -0.98 -4.42 -17.21
CA ALA A 394 -0.92 -5.33 -16.05
C ALA A 394 -2.21 -6.16 -15.92
N ASP A 395 -3.38 -5.55 -16.15
CA ASP A 395 -4.66 -6.26 -16.14
C ASP A 395 -4.78 -7.30 -17.25
N GLN A 396 -4.32 -6.97 -18.46
CA GLN A 396 -4.30 -7.93 -19.57
C GLN A 396 -3.40 -9.14 -19.24
N LEU A 397 -2.28 -8.90 -18.56
CA LEU A 397 -1.36 -9.96 -18.13
C LEU A 397 -1.98 -10.84 -17.04
N ILE A 398 -2.63 -10.25 -16.03
CA ILE A 398 -3.31 -10.97 -14.94
C ILE A 398 -4.49 -11.80 -15.46
N ASN A 399 -5.22 -11.27 -16.44
CA ASN A 399 -6.34 -11.97 -17.08
C ASN A 399 -5.89 -13.03 -18.10
N GLY A 400 -4.58 -13.15 -18.40
CA GLY A 400 -4.03 -14.11 -19.33
C GLY A 400 -4.26 -13.78 -20.82
N GLN A 401 -4.56 -12.51 -21.14
CA GLN A 401 -4.71 -12.05 -22.53
C GLN A 401 -3.36 -11.84 -23.22
N ILE A 402 -2.34 -11.50 -22.43
CA ILE A 402 -0.94 -11.43 -22.83
C ILE A 402 -0.11 -12.26 -21.85
N THR A 403 1.03 -12.77 -22.32
CA THR A 403 1.98 -13.51 -21.47
C THR A 403 3.21 -12.64 -21.17
N LEU A 404 4.01 -13.07 -20.19
CA LEU A 404 5.30 -12.42 -19.91
C LEU A 404 6.23 -12.46 -21.14
N GLU A 405 6.10 -13.48 -21.99
CA GLU A 405 6.89 -13.65 -23.23
C GLU A 405 6.59 -12.55 -24.25
N ASP A 406 5.36 -12.02 -24.24
CA ASP A 406 4.93 -10.96 -25.17
C ASP A 406 5.46 -9.57 -24.75
N LEU A 407 5.84 -9.41 -23.48
CA LEU A 407 6.23 -8.12 -22.89
C LEU A 407 7.75 -7.91 -22.82
N ALA A 408 8.54 -8.97 -22.71
CA ALA A 408 9.98 -8.88 -22.50
C ALA A 408 10.78 -9.66 -23.55
N GLY A 409 11.89 -9.08 -24.01
CA GLY A 409 12.85 -9.81 -24.85
C GLY A 409 13.43 -11.03 -24.09
N PRO A 410 13.84 -12.11 -24.80
CA PRO A 410 14.19 -13.40 -24.18
C PRO A 410 15.28 -13.34 -23.09
N LEU A 411 16.18 -12.34 -23.14
CA LEU A 411 17.23 -12.14 -22.13
C LEU A 411 16.71 -11.48 -20.83
N GLN A 412 15.68 -10.64 -20.90
CA GLN A 412 15.09 -9.99 -19.71
C GLN A 412 14.01 -10.88 -19.06
N LEU A 413 13.38 -11.75 -19.85
CA LEU A 413 12.36 -12.69 -19.39
C LEU A 413 12.87 -13.67 -18.32
N GLY A 414 14.09 -14.20 -18.52
CA GLY A 414 14.70 -15.16 -17.59
C GLY A 414 14.94 -14.57 -16.20
N ASP A 415 15.39 -13.31 -16.14
CA ASP A 415 15.62 -12.59 -14.89
C ASP A 415 14.29 -12.28 -14.18
N VAL A 416 13.28 -11.82 -14.92
CA VAL A 416 11.94 -11.50 -14.37
C VAL A 416 11.23 -12.76 -13.84
N ARG A 417 11.27 -13.88 -14.56
CA ARG A 417 10.66 -15.15 -14.09
C ARG A 417 11.31 -15.62 -12.80
N GLN A 418 12.63 -15.56 -12.69
CA GLN A 418 13.35 -15.93 -11.47
C GLN A 418 13.07 -14.99 -10.29
N GLU A 419 12.92 -13.69 -10.56
CA GLU A 419 12.54 -12.71 -9.52
C GLU A 419 11.12 -12.95 -9.00
N ILE A 420 10.16 -13.19 -9.90
CA ILE A 420 8.77 -13.52 -9.54
C ILE A 420 8.72 -14.84 -8.75
N GLU A 421 9.40 -15.89 -9.23
CA GLU A 421 9.48 -17.18 -8.53
C GLU A 421 10.12 -17.05 -7.13
N SER A 422 11.16 -16.23 -7.00
CA SER A 422 11.80 -15.95 -5.71
C SER A 422 10.89 -15.17 -4.76
N ALA A 423 10.09 -14.23 -5.27
CA ALA A 423 9.13 -13.48 -4.48
C ALA A 423 7.95 -14.36 -4.02
N MET A 424 7.44 -15.23 -4.89
CA MET A 424 6.33 -16.15 -4.61
C MET A 424 6.67 -17.22 -3.58
N ASN A 425 7.92 -17.68 -3.54
CA ASN A 425 8.39 -18.61 -2.52
C ASN A 425 8.78 -17.92 -1.19
N ALA A 426 8.50 -16.61 -1.07
CA ALA A 426 8.81 -15.74 0.06
C ALA A 426 10.15 -16.08 0.72
N SER A 427 11.21 -16.17 -0.09
CA SER A 427 12.57 -16.56 0.30
C SER A 427 12.67 -17.21 1.70
N LEU A 428 12.48 -18.54 1.74
CA LEU A 428 12.98 -19.49 2.75
C LEU A 428 14.52 -19.41 2.96
N LYS A 429 15.08 -18.20 3.06
CA LYS A 429 16.50 -17.92 3.28
C LYS A 429 16.68 -16.75 4.24
N PHE A 430 16.20 -16.92 5.46
CA PHE A 430 16.85 -16.38 6.65
C PHE A 430 16.67 -17.37 7.81
N SER A 431 17.20 -18.59 7.66
CA SER A 431 17.71 -19.30 8.83
C SER A 431 19.06 -18.67 9.16
N LEU A 432 19.04 -17.62 10.01
CA LEU A 432 20.18 -17.40 10.88
C LEU A 432 20.34 -18.71 11.64
N GLY A 433 21.42 -19.44 11.36
CA GLY A 433 21.82 -20.55 12.21
C GLY A 433 21.94 -19.99 13.62
N ILE A 434 20.97 -20.36 14.46
CA ILE A 434 21.19 -20.39 15.89
C ILE A 434 22.20 -21.54 16.04
N GLU A 435 23.48 -21.21 15.97
CA GLU A 435 24.48 -22.04 16.61
C GLU A 435 24.11 -22.05 18.08
N SER A 436 23.64 -23.22 18.52
CA SER A 436 23.61 -23.59 19.92
C SER A 436 25.01 -23.38 20.50
N CYS A 437 25.21 -22.28 21.23
CA CYS A 437 26.31 -22.19 22.18
C CYS A 437 26.02 -23.17 23.31
N ASN A 438 26.49 -24.40 23.15
CA ASN A 438 26.92 -25.20 24.28
C ASN A 438 28.26 -24.62 24.76
N GLU A 439 28.22 -23.93 25.89
CA GLU A 439 29.15 -24.09 27.03
C GLU A 439 28.60 -23.33 28.25
#